data_AF-A0A2Z6EW61-F1
#
_entry.id   AF-A0A2Z6EW61-F1
#
_cell.length_a   1.000
_cell.length_b   1.000
_cell.length_c   1.000
_cell.angle_alpha   90.00
_cell.angle_beta   90.00
_cell.angle_gamma   90.00
#
_symmetry.space_group_name_H-M   'P 1'
#
loop_
_entity.id
_entity.type
_entity.pdbx_description
1 polymer ?
#
loop_
_entity_poly.entity_id
_entity_poly.type
_entity_poly.pdbx_seq_one_letter_code
_entity_poly.pdbx_strand_id
1 'polypeptide(L)' 'MHLNQYLQLNRITQAEFGRRLKPPVSQGCIGNWLHGRREINLHRAIQIEQITGGSVTPKDCMELRQVLSLCE' A
#
# COMPACT_ATOMS: atom_id res chain seq x y z
N MET A 1 -2.53 -8.90 -5.23
CA MET A 1 -3.43 -8.67 -4.06
C MET A 1 -3.26 -7.24 -3.57
N HIS A 2 -4.26 -6.64 -2.91
CA HIS A 2 -4.12 -5.27 -2.42
C HIS A 2 -3.23 -5.18 -1.18
N LEU A 3 -2.55 -4.04 -1.00
CA LEU A 3 -1.65 -3.80 0.14
C LEU A 3 -2.32 -4.04 1.50
N ASN A 4 -3.60 -3.67 1.66
CA ASN A 4 -4.33 -3.90 2.92
C ASN A 4 -4.42 -5.39 3.27
N GLN A 5 -4.73 -6.24 2.28
CA GLN A 5 -4.84 -7.69 2.47
C GLN A 5 -3.48 -8.28 2.86
N TYR A 6 -2.41 -7.84 2.21
CA TYR A 6 -1.05 -8.27 2.55
C TYR A 6 -0.70 -7.93 4.01
N LEU A 7 -1.00 -6.71 4.47
CA LEU A 7 -0.73 -6.29 5.85
C LEU A 7 -1.50 -7.15 6.87
N GLN A 8 -2.78 -7.43 6.60
CA GLN A 8 -3.63 -8.26 7.46
C GLN A 8 -3.13 -9.71 7.54
N LEU A 9 -2.84 -10.33 6.39
CA LEU A 9 -2.36 -11.72 6.32
C LEU A 9 -1.03 -11.91 7.06
N ASN A 10 -0.13 -10.93 6.95
CA ASN A 10 1.18 -11.00 7.58
C ASN A 10 1.22 -10.40 9.00
N ARG A 11 0.08 -9.93 9.54
CA ARG A 11 -0.03 -9.26 10.84
C ARG A 11 0.94 -8.07 10.99
N ILE A 12 1.14 -7.33 9.89
CA ILE A 12 2.03 -6.15 9.84
C ILE A 12 1.19 -4.89 10.04
N THR A 13 1.56 -4.05 10.99
CA THR A 13 0.91 -2.75 11.18
C THR A 13 1.33 -1.75 10.09
N GLN A 14 0.49 -0.76 9.81
CA GLN A 14 0.82 0.32 8.87
C GLN A 14 2.10 1.08 9.28
N ALA A 15 2.30 1.30 10.59
CA ALA A 15 3.51 1.95 11.11
C ALA A 15 4.76 1.10 10.86
N GLU A 16 4.66 -0.21 11.11
CA GLU A 16 5.75 -1.15 10.86
C GLU A 16 6.10 -1.23 9.38
N PHE A 17 5.10 -1.33 8.51
CA PHE A 17 5.33 -1.33 7.06
C PHE A 17 5.95 -0.01 6.58
N GLY A 18 5.46 1.13 7.09
CA GLY A 18 5.99 2.45 6.76
C GLY A 18 7.47 2.63 7.08
N ARG A 19 7.97 1.98 8.14
CA ARG A 19 9.40 1.96 8.50
C ARG A 19 10.28 1.18 7.53
N ARG A 20 9.73 0.20 6.82
CA ARG A 20 10.48 -0.65 5.88
C ARG A 20 10.76 0.05 4.53
N LEU A 21 9.99 1.10 4.23
CA LEU A 21 10.16 1.90 3.02
C LEU A 21 11.35 2.87 3.12
N LYS A 22 11.90 3.27 1.96
CA LYS A 22 13.06 4.18 1.87
C LYS A 22 12.77 5.39 0.95
N PRO A 23 12.66 6.62 1.48
CA PRO A 23 12.73 6.98 2.90
C PRO A 23 11.52 6.44 3.68
N PRO A 24 11.61 6.25 5.01
CA PRO A 24 10.47 5.82 5.81
C PRO A 24 9.28 6.76 5.66
N VAL A 25 8.07 6.22 5.82
CA VAL A 25 6.82 7.00 5.81
C VAL A 25 6.03 6.77 7.08
N SER A 26 5.22 7.76 7.47
CA SER A 26 4.34 7.65 8.62
C SER A 26 3.20 6.65 8.39
N GLN A 27 2.64 6.16 9.49
CA GLN A 27 1.43 5.33 9.46
C GLN A 27 0.27 6.02 8.72
N GLY A 28 0.09 7.33 8.92
CA GLY A 28 -0.93 8.11 8.22
C GLY A 28 -0.72 8.17 6.69
N CYS A 29 0.53 8.13 6.21
CA CYS A 29 0.81 8.05 4.79
C CYS A 29 0.33 6.71 4.20
N ILE A 30 0.62 5.60 4.87
CA ILE A 30 0.11 4.27 4.48
C ILE A 30 -1.43 4.28 4.54
N GLY A 31 -2.01 4.82 5.61
CA GLY A 31 -3.45 4.99 5.74
C GLY A 31 -4.06 5.74 4.55
N ASN A 32 -3.47 6.86 4.12
CA ASN A 32 -3.96 7.60 2.96
C ASN A 32 -3.90 6.80 1.66
N TRP A 33 -2.90 5.93 1.50
CA TRP A 33 -2.82 5.01 0.35
C TRP A 33 -3.90 3.94 0.40
N LEU A 34 -4.10 3.31 1.56
CA LEU A 34 -5.10 2.24 1.72
C LEU A 34 -6.54 2.72 1.54
N HIS A 35 -6.82 3.98 1.88
CA HIS A 35 -8.13 4.60 1.69
C HIS A 35 -8.26 5.38 0.37
N GLY A 36 -7.28 5.27 -0.55
CA GLY A 36 -7.32 5.96 -1.83
C GLY A 36 -7.28 7.49 -1.78
N ARG A 37 -6.98 8.09 -0.61
CA ARG A 37 -6.89 9.55 -0.43
C ARG A 37 -5.63 10.14 -1.07
N ARG A 38 -4.61 9.31 -1.28
CA ARG A 38 -3.36 9.68 -1.95
C ARG A 38 -2.89 8.55 -2.82
N GLU A 39 -2.44 8.89 -4.03
CA GLU A 39 -1.84 7.92 -4.94
C GLU A 39 -0.46 7.45 -4.47
N ILE A 40 -0.16 6.18 -4.73
CA ILE A 40 1.18 5.60 -4.56
C ILE A 40 1.97 5.89 -5.85
N ASN A 41 3.05 6.65 -5.75
CA ASN A 41 3.91 6.88 -6.92
C ASN A 41 4.69 5.61 -7.32
N LEU A 42 5.18 5.57 -8.56
CA LEU A 42 5.85 4.39 -9.12
C LEU A 42 7.04 3.92 -8.29
N HIS A 43 7.88 4.84 -7.79
CA HIS A 43 9.02 4.49 -6.96
C HIS A 43 8.61 3.79 -5.66
N ARG A 44 7.52 4.23 -5.02
CA ARG A 44 6.95 3.55 -3.84
C ARG A 44 6.34 2.21 -4.21
N ALA A 45 5.66 2.12 -5.34
CA ALA A 45 5.05 0.88 -5.81
C ALA A 45 6.10 -0.22 -6.05
N ILE A 46 7.24 0.12 -6.66
CA ILE A 46 8.38 -0.80 -6.84
C ILE A 46 8.96 -1.24 -5.49
N GLN A 47 9.12 -0.34 -4.53
CA GLN A 47 9.59 -0.73 -3.19
C GLN A 47 8.61 -1.65 -2.47
N ILE A 48 7.31 -1.38 -2.60
CA ILE A 48 6.27 -2.24 -2.04
C ILE A 48 6.38 -3.64 -2.64
N GLU A 49 6.53 -3.76 -3.95
CA GLU A 49 6.74 -5.04 -4.61
C GLU A 49 7.98 -5.77 -4.08
N GLN A 50 9.11 -5.07 -3.93
CA GLN A 50 10.34 -5.64 -3.39
C GLN A 50 10.17 -6.11 -1.93
N ILE A 51 9.55 -5.30 -1.07
CA ILE A 51 9.33 -5.63 0.35
C ILE A 51 8.37 -6.81 0.50
N THR A 52 7.37 -6.89 -0.38
CA THR A 52 6.33 -7.93 -0.34
C THR A 52 6.69 -9.18 -1.15
N GLY A 53 7.87 -9.23 -1.76
CA GLY A 53 8.32 -10.35 -2.59
C GLY A 53 7.41 -10.61 -3.79
N GLY A 54 6.88 -9.55 -4.41
CA GLY A 54 5.96 -9.65 -5.55
C GLY A 54 4.50 -9.89 -5.18
N SER A 55 4.16 -10.01 -3.89
CA SER A 55 2.77 -10.21 -3.46
C SER A 55 1.88 -9.01 -3.80
N VAL A 56 2.42 -7.80 -3.65
CA VAL A 56 1.75 -6.55 -4.01
C VAL A 56 2.52 -5.90 -5.15
N THR A 57 1.97 -5.96 -6.35
CA THR A 57 2.60 -5.41 -7.56
C THR A 57 2.28 -3.92 -7.74
N PRO A 58 2.99 -3.20 -8.62
CA PRO A 58 2.62 -1.84 -8.98
C PRO A 58 1.20 -1.73 -9.55
N LYS A 59 0.74 -2.76 -10.27
CA LYS A 59 -0.63 -2.82 -10.79
C LYS A 59 -1.66 -2.87 -9.64
N ASP A 60 -1.42 -3.72 -8.64
CA ASP A 60 -2.30 -3.80 -7.44
C ASP A 60 -2.39 -2.48 -6.67
N CYS A 61 -1.30 -1.69 -6.68
CA CYS A 61 -1.24 -0.37 -6.04
C CYS A 61 -2.08 0.68 -6.79
N MET A 62 -2.25 0.56 -8.11
CA MET A 62 -3.08 1.46 -8.92
C MET A 62 -4.57 1.15 -8.78
N GLU A 63 -4.92 -0.12 -8.59
CA GLU A 63 -6.31 -0.58 -8.48
C GLU A 63 -6.99 -0.22 -7.14
N LEU A 64 -6.23 0.27 -6.15
CA LEU A 64 -6.75 0.76 -4.85
C LEU A 64 -7.84 1.85 -4.99
N ARG A 65 -7.90 2.54 -6.14
CA ARG A 65 -8.88 3.61 -6.41
C ARG A 65 -10.30 3.09 -6.71
N GLN A 66 -10.47 1.84 -7.19
CA GLN A 66 -11.74 1.41 -7.77
C GLN A 66 -12.80 0.96 -6.76
N VAL A 67 -12.40 0.57 -5.53
CA VAL A 67 -13.36 0.00 -4.56
C VAL A 67 -14.23 1.07 -3.88
N LEU A 68 -13.84 2.35 -3.91
CA LEU A 68 -14.61 3.44 -3.29
C LEU A 68 -15.61 4.12 -4.25
N SER A 69 -15.60 3.77 -5.54
CA SER A 69 -16.48 4.38 -6.56
C SER A 69 -17.83 3.65 -6.74
N LEU A 70 -18.10 2.60 -5.96
CA LEU A 70 -19.30 1.75 -6.10
C LEU A 70 -20.30 1.91 -4.94
N CYS A 71 -20.13 2.94 -4.10
CA CYS A 71 -20.99 3.22 -2.95
C CYS A 71 -21.67 4.59 -3.03
N GLU A 72 -21.80 5.20 -4.21
CA GLU A 72 -22.63 6.40 -4.44
C GLU A 72 -23.97 6.05 -5.09
#